data_AF-A0AAV1B9L5-F1
#
_entry.id   AF-A0AAV1B9L5-F1
#
_cell.length_a   1.000
_cell.length_b   1.000
_cell.length_c   1.000
_cell.angle_alpha   90.00
_cell.angle_beta   90.00
_cell.angle_gamma   90.00
#
_symmetry.space_group_name_H-M   'P 1'
#
loop_
_entity.id
_entity.type
_entity.pdbx_description
1 polymer ?
#
loop_
_entity_poly.entity_id
_entity_poly.type
_entity_poly.pdbx_seq_one_letter_code
_entity_poly.pdbx_strand_id
1 'polypeptide(L)'
;MHFTNLDDTPMFRHQLQCLEESAESLRLRSVKFYKGCRKYTEGLGEAYDGDIAFVSSLENFGGGHNDPHFVALGGPVMNKFTIALREISTFKELLRSRVEHMIDDRLLQIVNVDINEVKVSYFIIWPSSS
;
A
#
# COMPACT_ATOMS: atom_id res chain seq x y z
N MET A 1 -14.39 17.43 25.57
CA MET A 1 -13.70 18.34 26.52
C MET A 1 -14.17 19.75 26.22
N HIS A 2 -14.80 20.45 27.18
CA HIS A 2 -15.09 21.88 27.04
C HIS A 2 -13.92 22.66 27.67
N PHE A 3 -13.12 23.30 26.82
CA PHE A 3 -12.03 24.17 27.24
C PHE A 3 -12.60 25.56 27.57
N THR A 4 -13.16 25.74 28.76
CA THR A 4 -13.81 27.00 29.17
C THR A 4 -12.85 28.06 29.70
N ASN A 5 -11.53 27.81 29.72
CA ASN A 5 -10.50 28.76 30.18
C ASN A 5 -9.15 28.49 29.46
N LEU A 6 -9.11 28.65 28.14
CA LEU A 6 -7.83 28.75 27.45
C LEU A 6 -7.51 30.23 27.20
N ASP A 7 -6.49 30.75 27.90
CA ASP A 7 -5.97 32.07 27.61
C ASP A 7 -5.32 32.05 26.22
N ASP A 8 -5.83 32.93 25.35
CA ASP A 8 -5.38 33.09 23.97
C ASP A 8 -4.05 33.85 23.90
N THR A 9 -3.01 33.21 24.43
CA THR A 9 -1.67 33.79 24.49
C THR A 9 -0.96 33.66 23.15
N PRO A 10 -0.06 34.58 22.80
CA PRO A 10 0.78 34.46 21.60
C PRO A 10 1.57 33.14 21.53
N MET A 11 1.98 32.62 22.70
CA MET A 11 2.65 31.33 22.81
C MET A 11 1.73 30.17 22.42
N PHE A 12 0.49 30.18 22.92
CA PHE A 12 -0.50 29.18 22.58
C PHE A 12 -0.79 29.18 21.07
N ARG A 13 -1.04 30.36 20.48
CA ARG A 13 -1.23 30.53 19.03
C ARG A 13 -0.05 30.02 18.20
N HIS A 14 1.18 30.23 18.67
CA HIS A 14 2.36 29.73 17.96
C HIS A 14 2.45 28.19 18.01
N GLN A 15 2.22 27.58 19.18
CA GLN A 15 2.21 26.12 19.31
C GLN A 15 1.09 25.48 18.47
N LEU A 16 -0.06 26.14 18.44
CA LEU A 16 -1.23 25.82 17.64
C LEU A 16 -0.86 25.77 16.13
N GLN A 17 -0.26 26.84 15.61
CA GLN A 17 0.21 26.92 14.24
C GLN A 17 1.27 25.85 13.91
N CYS A 18 2.25 25.62 14.79
CA CYS A 18 3.26 24.58 14.57
C CYS A 18 2.64 23.17 14.48
N LEU A 19 1.58 22.91 15.25
CA LEU A 19 0.86 21.66 15.20
C LEU A 19 0.09 21.50 13.87
N GLU A 20 -0.54 22.56 13.37
CA GLU A 20 -1.22 22.57 12.06
C GLU A 20 -0.25 22.29 10.91
N GLU A 21 0.90 22.97 10.88
CA GLU A 21 1.94 22.75 9.87
C GLU A 21 2.46 21.31 9.91
N SER A 22 2.64 20.76 11.12
CA SER A 22 3.07 19.37 11.31
C SER A 22 2.01 18.35 10.85
N ALA A 23 0.73 18.62 11.14
CA ALA A 23 -0.38 17.78 10.72
C ALA A 23 -0.56 17.78 9.20
N GLU A 24 -0.45 18.95 8.56
CA GLU A 24 -0.53 19.07 7.11
C GLU A 24 0.66 18.38 6.42
N SER A 25 1.88 18.52 6.96
CA SER A 25 3.06 17.79 6.51
C SER A 25 2.91 16.26 6.63
N LEU A 26 2.33 15.78 7.74
CA LEU A 26 2.00 14.37 7.90
C LEU A 26 0.97 13.91 6.87
N ARG A 27 -0.11 14.66 6.67
CA ARG A 27 -1.16 14.38 5.67
C ARG A 27 -0.57 14.19 4.28
N LEU A 28 0.24 15.13 3.82
CA LEU A 28 0.86 15.11 2.50
C LEU A 28 1.77 13.88 2.31
N ARG A 29 2.58 13.55 3.32
CA ARG A 29 3.43 12.35 3.29
C ARG A 29 2.60 11.07 3.26
N SER A 30 1.54 10.98 4.06
CA SER A 30 0.64 9.82 4.08
C SER A 30 -0.05 9.60 2.73
N VAL A 31 -0.59 10.66 2.11
CA VAL A 31 -1.21 10.58 0.77
C VAL A 31 -0.20 10.14 -0.29
N LYS A 32 1.02 10.68 -0.26
CA LYS A 32 2.08 10.29 -1.20
C LYS A 32 2.45 8.82 -1.03
N PHE A 33 2.59 8.37 0.22
CA PHE A 33 2.91 6.99 0.53
C PHE A 33 1.79 6.04 0.09
N TYR A 34 0.53 6.36 0.39
CA TYR A 34 -0.65 5.61 -0.08
C TYR A 34 -0.62 5.38 -1.59
N LYS A 35 -0.39 6.44 -2.39
CA LYS A 35 -0.29 6.32 -3.85
C LYS A 35 0.86 5.40 -4.27
N GLY A 36 1.99 5.48 -3.58
CA GLY A 36 3.14 4.60 -3.79
C GLY A 36 2.79 3.12 -3.53
N CYS A 37 2.10 2.84 -2.42
CA CYS A 37 1.66 1.49 -2.09
C CYS A 37 0.67 0.93 -3.12
N ARG A 38 -0.29 1.74 -3.59
CA ARG A 38 -1.22 1.35 -4.66
C ARG A 38 -0.50 0.97 -5.95
N LYS A 39 0.45 1.78 -6.40
CA LYS A 39 1.26 1.47 -7.58
C LYS A 39 2.10 0.21 -7.39
N TYR A 40 2.63 -0.01 -6.18
CA TYR A 40 3.38 -1.22 -5.86
C TYR A 40 2.49 -2.47 -5.89
N THR A 41 1.29 -2.44 -5.32
CA THR A 41 0.35 -3.57 -5.33
C THR A 41 -0.14 -3.89 -6.75
N GLU A 42 -0.35 -2.87 -7.59
CA GLU A 42 -0.67 -3.05 -9.02
C GLU A 42 0.48 -3.75 -9.75
N GLY A 43 1.73 -3.29 -9.56
CA GLY A 43 2.90 -3.94 -10.16
C GLY A 43 3.15 -5.37 -9.66
N LEU A 44 2.82 -5.68 -8.40
CA LEU A 44 2.85 -7.06 -7.91
C LEU A 44 1.82 -7.95 -8.62
N GLY A 45 0.62 -7.43 -8.86
CA GLY A 45 -0.43 -8.14 -9.61
C GLY A 45 -0.01 -8.44 -11.06
N GLU A 46 0.50 -7.44 -11.78
CA GLU A 46 1.01 -7.63 -13.14
C GLU A 46 2.16 -8.66 -13.19
N ALA A 47 3.08 -8.60 -12.23
CA ALA A 47 4.19 -9.54 -12.12
C ALA A 47 3.75 -10.95 -11.68
N TYR A 48 2.63 -11.08 -10.97
CA TYR A 48 2.01 -12.37 -10.66
C TYR A 48 1.41 -12.97 -11.94
N ASP A 49 0.59 -12.20 -12.66
CA ASP A 49 -0.06 -12.65 -13.89
C ASP A 49 0.96 -13.07 -14.95
N GLY A 50 2.07 -12.32 -15.06
CA GLY A 50 3.19 -12.65 -15.94
C GLY A 50 3.87 -13.98 -15.60
N ASP A 51 4.14 -14.26 -14.33
CA ASP A 51 4.71 -15.54 -13.89
C ASP A 51 3.76 -16.71 -14.20
N ILE A 52 2.47 -16.55 -13.90
CA ILE A 52 1.45 -17.59 -14.18
C ILE A 52 1.29 -17.84 -15.68
N ALA A 53 1.31 -16.78 -16.51
CA ALA A 53 1.25 -16.90 -17.96
C ALA A 53 2.48 -17.64 -18.53
N PHE A 54 3.67 -17.32 -18.02
CA PHE A 54 4.90 -18.03 -18.40
C PHE A 54 4.85 -19.51 -18.00
N VAL A 55 4.45 -19.79 -16.75
CA VAL A 55 4.27 -21.16 -16.24
C VAL A 55 3.30 -21.94 -17.13
N SER A 56 2.15 -21.36 -17.45
CA SER A 56 1.14 -21.99 -18.30
C SER A 56 1.68 -22.27 -19.70
N SER A 57 2.45 -21.34 -20.27
CA SER A 57 3.09 -21.54 -21.58
C SER A 57 4.12 -22.66 -21.56
N LEU A 58 4.89 -22.79 -20.47
CA LEU A 58 5.88 -23.84 -20.29
C LEU A 58 5.23 -25.22 -20.11
N GLU A 59 4.15 -25.30 -19.33
CA GLU A 59 3.37 -26.52 -19.14
C GLU A 59 2.69 -26.97 -20.44
N ASN A 60 2.13 -26.03 -21.21
CA ASN A 60 1.55 -26.31 -22.53
C ASN A 60 2.60 -26.79 -23.54
N PHE A 61 3.78 -26.18 -23.54
CA PHE A 61 4.90 -26.61 -24.38
C PHE A 61 5.37 -28.03 -24.04
N GLY A 62 5.32 -28.40 -22.77
CA GLY A 62 5.87 -29.67 -22.29
C GLY A 62 5.13 -30.94 -22.70
N GLY A 63 3.95 -30.84 -23.32
CA GLY A 63 3.24 -32.00 -23.89
C GLY A 63 2.80 -33.08 -22.90
N GLY A 64 3.06 -32.91 -21.60
CA GLY A 64 2.78 -33.88 -20.53
C GLY A 64 4.05 -34.47 -19.90
N HIS A 65 3.88 -35.23 -18.82
CA HIS A 65 4.99 -35.67 -17.96
C HIS A 65 6.01 -36.61 -18.63
N ASN A 66 5.65 -37.21 -19.77
CA ASN A 66 6.43 -38.25 -20.44
C ASN A 66 6.67 -37.97 -21.94
N ASP A 67 6.55 -36.72 -22.40
CA ASP A 67 6.89 -36.39 -23.79
C ASP A 67 8.41 -36.57 -24.03
N PRO A 68 8.84 -37.49 -24.90
CA PRO A 68 10.25 -37.76 -25.17
C PRO A 68 10.99 -36.54 -25.75
N HIS A 69 10.30 -35.70 -26.52
CA HIS A 69 10.87 -34.48 -27.09
C HIS A 69 11.09 -33.43 -26.00
N PHE A 70 10.14 -33.28 -25.08
CA PHE A 70 10.27 -32.35 -23.96
C PHE A 70 11.39 -32.78 -23.00
N VAL A 71 11.49 -34.07 -22.69
CA VAL A 71 12.58 -34.61 -21.85
C VAL A 71 13.95 -34.34 -22.49
N ALA A 72 14.09 -34.57 -23.79
CA ALA A 72 15.33 -34.31 -24.52
C ALA A 72 15.74 -32.83 -24.53
N LEU A 73 14.77 -31.91 -24.47
CA LEU A 73 14.99 -30.46 -24.39
C LEU A 73 15.29 -29.95 -22.97
N GLY A 74 15.35 -30.84 -21.98
CA GLY A 74 15.61 -30.47 -20.58
C GLY A 74 14.36 -30.25 -19.75
N GLY A 75 13.23 -30.86 -20.11
CA GLY A 75 11.95 -30.82 -19.38
C GLY A 75 12.05 -30.94 -17.85
N PRO A 76 12.87 -31.85 -17.28
CA PRO A 76 13.05 -31.93 -15.81
C PRO A 76 13.60 -30.65 -15.17
N VAL A 77 14.44 -29.89 -15.88
CA VAL A 77 14.94 -28.58 -15.43
C VAL A 77 13.84 -27.53 -15.58
N MET A 78 13.12 -27.56 -16.71
CA MET A 78 11.99 -26.65 -16.97
C MET A 78 10.90 -26.77 -15.88
N ASN A 79 10.58 -27.98 -15.44
CA ASN A 79 9.63 -28.21 -14.35
C ASN A 79 10.06 -27.57 -13.01
N LYS A 80 11.37 -27.43 -12.76
CA LYS A 80 11.86 -26.74 -11.56
C LYS A 80 11.57 -25.24 -11.63
N PHE A 81 11.66 -24.62 -12.81
CA PHE A 81 11.25 -23.23 -13.00
C PHE A 81 9.76 -23.06 -12.74
N THR A 82 8.93 -24.00 -13.20
CA THR A 82 7.49 -23.97 -12.93
C THR A 82 7.18 -23.95 -11.43
N ILE A 83 7.82 -24.82 -10.65
CA ILE A 83 7.64 -24.88 -9.19
C ILE A 83 8.11 -23.56 -8.56
N ALA A 84 9.32 -23.10 -8.89
CA ALA A 84 9.89 -21.89 -8.31
C ALA A 84 9.04 -20.64 -8.62
N LEU A 85 8.53 -20.51 -9.85
CA LEU A 85 7.70 -19.37 -10.24
C LEU A 85 6.33 -19.39 -9.57
N ARG A 86 5.72 -20.57 -9.36
CA ARG A 86 4.48 -20.69 -8.58
C ARG A 86 4.70 -20.30 -7.11
N GLU A 87 5.84 -20.65 -6.53
CA GLU A 87 6.22 -20.24 -5.18
C GLU A 87 6.44 -18.73 -5.08
N ILE A 88 7.20 -18.14 -6.02
CA ILE A 88 7.40 -16.69 -6.11
C ILE A 88 6.06 -15.96 -6.27
N SER A 89 5.17 -16.47 -7.12
CA SER A 89 3.83 -15.92 -7.33
C SER A 89 3.03 -15.90 -6.04
N THR A 90 3.11 -16.97 -5.24
CA THR A 90 2.46 -17.03 -3.93
C THR A 90 2.98 -15.96 -2.97
N PHE A 91 4.31 -15.75 -2.94
CA PHE A 91 4.90 -14.69 -2.13
C PHE A 91 4.52 -13.28 -2.60
N LYS A 92 4.37 -13.05 -3.91
CA LYS A 92 3.88 -11.77 -4.46
C LYS A 92 2.46 -11.46 -3.99
N GLU A 93 1.54 -12.43 -4.07
CA GLU A 93 0.17 -12.28 -3.57
C GLU A 93 0.12 -12.05 -2.05
N LEU A 94 0.97 -12.75 -1.29
CA LEU A 94 1.11 -12.50 0.15
C LEU A 94 1.56 -11.05 0.43
N LEU A 95 2.59 -10.57 -0.27
CA LEU A 95 3.07 -9.19 -0.12
C LEU A 95 1.99 -8.17 -0.47
N ARG A 96 1.26 -8.40 -1.56
CA ARG A 96 0.14 -7.56 -1.98
C ARG A 96 -0.90 -7.46 -0.88
N SER A 97 -1.37 -8.59 -0.35
CA SER A 97 -2.35 -8.63 0.74
C SER A 97 -1.85 -7.90 2.00
N ARG A 98 -0.57 -8.05 2.36
CA ARG A 98 0.01 -7.34 3.52
C ARG A 98 0.02 -5.83 3.34
N VAL A 99 0.33 -5.36 2.13
CA VAL A 99 0.35 -3.94 1.82
C VAL A 99 -1.07 -3.37 1.78
N GLU A 100 -2.03 -4.06 1.16
CA GLU A 100 -3.44 -3.65 1.13
C GLU A 100 -4.02 -3.52 2.55
N HIS A 101 -3.80 -4.52 3.41
CA HIS A 101 -4.27 -4.47 4.81
C HIS A 101 -3.62 -3.34 5.63
N MET A 102 -2.33 -3.05 5.42
CA MET A 102 -1.66 -1.93 6.08
C MET A 102 -2.26 -0.59 5.64
N ILE A 103 -2.60 -0.45 4.35
CA ILE A 103 -3.21 0.74 3.79
C ILE A 103 -4.60 0.98 4.39
N ASP A 104 -5.44 -0.05 4.38
CA ASP A 104 -6.85 0.04 4.78
C ASP A 104 -7.00 0.34 6.28
N ASP A 105 -6.23 -0.34 7.14
CA ASP A 105 -6.39 -0.21 8.59
C ASP A 105 -5.77 1.06 9.18
N ARG A 106 -4.65 1.55 8.62
CA ARG A 106 -3.81 2.54 9.32
C ARG A 106 -3.68 3.86 8.58
N LEU A 107 -3.41 3.81 7.28
CA LEU A 107 -3.17 5.02 6.50
C LEU A 107 -4.46 5.76 6.19
N LEU A 108 -5.52 5.03 5.84
CA LEU A 108 -6.84 5.63 5.60
C LEU A 108 -7.42 6.27 6.86
N GLN A 109 -7.21 5.66 8.03
CA GLN A 109 -7.63 6.24 9.31
C GLN A 109 -6.91 7.57 9.61
N ILE A 110 -5.57 7.60 9.47
CA ILE A 110 -4.77 8.82 9.67
C ILE A 110 -5.17 9.92 8.68
N VAL A 111 -5.42 9.57 7.41
CA VAL A 111 -5.74 10.56 6.37
C VAL A 111 -7.17 11.10 6.48
N ASN A 112 -8.16 10.25 6.81
CA ASN A 112 -9.57 10.64 6.75
C ASN A 112 -10.18 11.04 8.10
N VAL A 113 -9.74 10.44 9.22
CA VAL A 113 -10.36 10.64 10.53
C VAL A 113 -9.53 11.63 11.34
N ASP A 114 -8.28 11.29 11.64
CA ASP A 114 -7.49 12.03 12.63
C ASP A 114 -7.14 13.47 12.18
N ILE A 115 -6.86 13.68 10.90
CA ILE A 115 -6.44 15.00 10.40
C ILE A 115 -7.64 15.89 10.04
N ASN A 116 -8.77 15.31 9.62
CA ASN A 116 -9.99 16.09 9.32
C ASN A 116 -10.70 16.53 10.60
N GLU A 117 -10.72 15.71 11.65
CA GLU A 117 -11.31 16.09 12.95
C GLU A 117 -10.59 17.27 13.61
N VAL A 118 -9.25 17.37 13.44
CA VAL A 118 -8.47 18.52 13.90
C VAL A 118 -8.91 19.80 13.17
N LYS A 119 -9.09 19.76 11.85
CA LYS A 119 -9.52 20.93 11.07
C LYS A 119 -10.94 21.39 11.42
N VAL A 120 -11.87 20.44 11.59
CA VAL A 120 -13.27 20.77 11.94
C VAL A 120 -13.38 21.34 13.35
N SER A 121 -12.62 20.81 14.31
CA SER A 121 -12.62 21.31 15.69
C SER A 121 -12.10 22.74 15.78
N TYR A 122 -11.11 23.13 14.98
CA TYR A 122 -10.66 24.52 14.91
C TYR A 122 -11.71 25.47 14.37
N PHE A 123 -12.40 25.09 13.28
CA PHE A 123 -13.41 25.94 12.66
C PHE A 123 -14.61 26.18 13.60
N ILE A 124 -14.90 25.24 14.49
CA ILE A 124 -15.95 25.35 15.51
C ILE A 124 -15.49 26.18 16.71
N ILE A 125 -14.21 26.11 17.10
CA ILE A 125 -13.68 26.79 18.30
C ILE A 125 -13.21 28.23 18.00
N TRP A 126 -12.77 28.53 16.76
CA TRP A 126 -12.30 29.86 16.35
C TRP A 126 -12.86 30.29 14.98
N PRO A 127 -14.08 30.86 14.92
CA PRO A 127 -14.72 31.21 13.65
C PRO A 127 -14.10 32.40 12.91
N SER A 128 -13.09 33.06 13.47
CA SER A 128 -12.69 34.40 13.08
C SER A 128 -11.23 34.45 12.64
N SER A 129 -10.98 34.19 11.36
CA SER A 129 -9.85 34.79 10.63
C SER A 129 -10.19 34.85 9.15
N SER A 130 -10.98 35.86 8.77
CA SER A 130 -11.06 36.40 7.41
C SER A 130 -10.48 37.82 7.43
#